data_AF-A0A956NLX0-F1
#
_entry.id   AF-A0A956NLX0-F1
#
_cell.length_a   1.000
_cell.length_b   1.000
_cell.length_c   1.000
_cell.angle_alpha   90.00
_cell.angle_beta   90.00
_cell.angle_gamma   90.00
#
_symmetry.space_group_name_H-M   'P 1'
#
loop_
_entity.id
_entity.type
_entity.pdbx_description
1 polymer ?
#
loop_
_entity_poly.entity_id
_entity_poly.type
_entity_poly.pdbx_seq_one_letter_code
_entity_poly.pdbx_strand_id
1 'polypeptide(L)'
;MFYLKLAGQNIRKSMGVFAPFVLASLVLFTLICSMFLLMLSPVMKSMGTGAVSIGLGIVVLTIFSLIMEIYSFNFLMQQRTREFGLYNVLGMNKKKVALVASIELFFIFLLVIVLGSALAGVFANVLYLIFVNLTNYSDLHFSISPLAFAMTAFLFAVIFFILELLAIRTIGKTSSLILFRASEKGEKEPKGNVLLAALGVLSLGVGYYLSLSSKAAGLAVIYRFFIAVLFVIAGTYLFYISFMTWYLKAHRKNKRYFYTPEHFVTTSQMIFRMKQHATGLANITLLSVMAFVTIATTTSLYTGMSSMTSRLYPKETSITYPVSDRNQGETVYQQSVLSHFPEKAHDSLSYLTYQAG
;
A
#
# COMPACT_ATOMS: atom_id res chain seq x y z
N MET A 1 -26.47 8.71 28.52
CA MET A 1 -25.45 9.71 28.89
C MET A 1 -24.20 9.10 29.56
N PHE A 2 -24.32 8.17 30.52
CA PHE A 2 -23.17 7.56 31.20
C PHE A 2 -22.15 6.88 30.27
N TYR A 3 -22.63 6.05 29.33
CA TYR A 3 -21.74 5.31 28.40
C TYR A 3 -20.98 6.21 27.41
N LEU A 4 -21.57 7.35 27.01
CA LEU A 4 -20.91 8.35 26.15
C LEU A 4 -19.76 9.05 26.90
N LYS A 5 -19.97 9.40 28.17
CA LYS A 5 -18.94 10.04 29.01
C LYS A 5 -17.79 9.08 29.33
N LEU A 6 -18.11 7.79 29.55
CA LEU A 6 -17.11 6.74 29.77
C LEU A 6 -16.24 6.50 28.53
N ALA A 7 -16.85 6.42 27.34
CA ALA A 7 -16.13 6.25 26.08
C ALA A 7 -15.15 7.41 25.79
N GLY A 8 -15.61 8.66 25.96
CA GLY A 8 -14.74 9.83 25.79
C GLY A 8 -13.58 9.89 26.79
N GLN A 9 -13.82 9.48 28.04
CA GLN A 9 -12.75 9.41 29.05
C GLN A 9 -11.76 8.28 28.76
N ASN A 10 -12.22 7.12 28.26
CA ASN A 10 -11.35 6.01 27.88
C ASN A 10 -10.40 6.41 26.74
N ILE A 11 -10.92 7.05 25.68
CA ILE A 11 -10.09 7.50 24.55
C ILE A 11 -9.03 8.49 25.04
N ARG A 12 -9.40 9.46 25.88
CA ARG A 12 -8.47 10.47 26.39
C ARG A 12 -7.42 9.90 27.34
N LYS A 13 -7.81 8.96 28.21
CA LYS A 13 -6.92 8.37 29.23
C LYS A 13 -6.03 7.27 28.67
N SER A 14 -6.44 6.61 27.57
CA SER A 14 -5.73 5.51 26.92
C SER A 14 -5.22 5.90 25.52
N MET A 15 -4.92 7.19 25.28
CA MET A 15 -4.47 7.67 23.97
C MET A 15 -3.26 6.91 23.40
N GLY A 16 -2.33 6.46 24.25
CA GLY A 16 -1.16 5.68 23.79
C GLY A 16 -1.53 4.34 23.13
N VAL A 17 -2.67 3.76 23.50
CA VAL A 17 -3.19 2.49 22.98
C VAL A 17 -4.05 2.73 21.73
N PHE A 18 -4.80 3.83 21.69
CA PHE A 18 -5.65 4.20 20.54
C PHE A 18 -4.88 4.89 19.40
N ALA A 19 -3.79 5.59 19.71
CA ALA A 19 -3.07 6.42 18.73
C ALA A 19 -2.58 5.66 17.49
N PRO A 20 -1.97 4.46 17.59
CA PRO A 20 -1.50 3.74 16.40
C PRO A 20 -2.65 3.39 15.44
N PHE A 21 -3.81 3.01 15.96
CA PHE A 21 -5.00 2.71 15.17
C PHE A 21 -5.53 3.97 14.48
N VAL A 22 -5.77 5.05 15.25
CA VAL A 22 -6.28 6.32 14.70
C VAL A 22 -5.34 6.92 13.65
N LEU A 23 -4.03 6.91 13.91
CA LEU A 23 -3.03 7.41 12.96
C LEU A 23 -3.03 6.59 11.67
N ALA A 24 -3.06 5.26 11.77
CA ALA A 24 -3.14 4.40 10.59
C ALA A 24 -4.42 4.69 9.79
N SER A 25 -5.58 4.80 10.45
CA SER A 25 -6.86 5.13 9.80
C SER A 25 -6.83 6.49 9.12
N LEU A 26 -6.26 7.52 9.76
CA LEU A 26 -6.16 8.85 9.18
C LEU A 26 -5.28 8.88 7.93
N VAL A 27 -4.13 8.21 7.97
CA VAL A 27 -3.21 8.14 6.82
C VAL A 27 -3.87 7.40 5.66
N LEU A 28 -4.46 6.23 5.91
CA LEU A 28 -5.11 5.43 4.88
C LEU A 28 -6.32 6.16 4.27
N PHE A 29 -7.13 6.83 5.10
CA PHE A 29 -8.23 7.67 4.64
C PHE A 29 -7.73 8.78 3.73
N THR A 30 -6.67 9.48 4.15
CA THR A 30 -6.08 10.58 3.40
C THR A 30 -5.56 10.14 2.04
N LEU A 31 -4.86 9.00 1.98
CA LEU A 31 -4.33 8.44 0.75
C LEU A 31 -5.44 8.00 -0.22
N ILE A 32 -6.46 7.29 0.28
CA ILE A 32 -7.62 6.88 -0.54
C ILE A 32 -8.38 8.10 -1.05
N CYS A 33 -8.62 9.09 -0.20
CA CYS A 33 -9.32 10.31 -0.58
C CYS A 33 -8.55 11.10 -1.65
N SER A 34 -7.22 11.19 -1.50
CA SER A 34 -6.36 11.85 -2.48
C SER A 34 -6.42 11.15 -3.84
N MET A 35 -6.46 9.81 -3.87
CA MET A 35 -6.60 9.04 -5.11
C MET A 35 -7.98 9.22 -5.77
N PHE A 36 -9.06 9.28 -4.99
CA PHE A 36 -10.39 9.59 -5.53
C PHE A 36 -10.48 11.02 -6.07
N LEU A 37 -9.86 12.00 -5.40
CA LEU A 37 -9.77 13.38 -5.88
C LEU A 37 -9.05 13.46 -7.22
N LEU A 38 -7.92 12.74 -7.37
CA LEU A 38 -7.22 12.64 -8.65
C LEU A 38 -8.10 11.97 -9.71
N MET A 39 -8.75 10.85 -9.39
CA MET A 39 -9.61 10.11 -10.33
C MET A 39 -10.77 10.96 -10.88
N LEU A 40 -11.36 11.83 -10.05
CA LEU A 40 -12.48 12.69 -10.43
C LEU A 40 -12.03 14.03 -11.06
N SER A 41 -10.74 14.32 -11.06
CA SER A 41 -10.20 15.54 -11.65
C SER A 41 -10.33 15.53 -13.19
N PRO A 42 -10.48 16.71 -13.82
CA PRO A 42 -10.57 16.82 -15.28
C PRO A 42 -9.30 16.32 -16.00
N VAL A 43 -8.16 16.38 -15.32
CA VAL A 43 -6.85 15.84 -15.74
C VAL A 43 -6.95 14.38 -16.15
N MET A 44 -7.82 13.61 -15.50
CA MET A 44 -7.92 12.18 -15.75
C MET A 44 -8.34 11.83 -17.18
N LYS A 45 -9.13 12.71 -17.81
CA LYS A 45 -9.63 12.48 -19.18
C LYS A 45 -8.52 12.56 -20.22
N SER A 46 -7.45 13.32 -19.97
CA SER A 46 -6.30 13.45 -20.88
C SER A 46 -5.22 12.39 -20.65
N MET A 47 -5.30 11.61 -19.56
CA MET A 47 -4.24 10.66 -19.17
C MET A 47 -4.33 9.27 -19.82
N GLY A 48 -5.35 8.97 -20.63
CA GLY A 48 -5.48 7.69 -21.35
C GLY A 48 -5.37 6.48 -20.42
N THR A 49 -4.31 5.67 -20.60
CA THR A 49 -4.04 4.47 -19.77
C THR A 49 -3.71 4.77 -18.31
N GLY A 50 -3.28 6.00 -17.99
CA GLY A 50 -3.02 6.43 -16.61
C GLY A 50 -4.26 6.39 -15.72
N ALA A 51 -5.45 6.61 -16.30
CA ALA A 51 -6.72 6.55 -15.57
C ALA A 51 -7.05 5.14 -15.08
N VAL A 52 -6.78 4.13 -15.90
CA VAL A 52 -6.96 2.72 -15.53
C VAL A 52 -6.02 2.35 -14.39
N SER A 53 -4.77 2.82 -14.42
CA SER A 53 -3.78 2.58 -13.37
C SER A 53 -4.19 3.20 -12.03
N ILE A 54 -4.74 4.41 -12.01
CA ILE A 54 -5.23 5.06 -10.78
C ILE A 54 -6.45 4.31 -10.22
N GLY A 55 -7.40 3.93 -11.07
CA GLY A 55 -8.56 3.15 -10.66
C GLY A 55 -8.18 1.81 -10.02
N LEU A 56 -7.25 1.08 -10.63
CA LEU A 56 -6.72 -0.17 -10.07
C LEU A 56 -5.89 0.06 -8.79
N GLY A 57 -5.18 1.19 -8.71
CA GLY A 57 -4.49 1.63 -7.49
C GLY A 57 -5.43 1.81 -6.31
N ILE A 58 -6.60 2.42 -6.53
CA ILE A 58 -7.66 2.55 -5.51
C ILE A 58 -8.10 1.17 -5.01
N VAL A 59 -8.27 0.19 -5.90
CA VAL A 59 -8.67 -1.18 -5.52
C VAL A 59 -7.62 -1.82 -4.60
N VAL A 60 -6.33 -1.74 -4.96
CA VAL A 60 -5.24 -2.28 -4.14
C VAL A 60 -5.17 -1.57 -2.79
N LEU A 61 -5.24 -0.24 -2.79
CA LEU A 61 -5.19 0.56 -1.57
C LEU A 61 -6.39 0.28 -0.66
N THR A 62 -7.55 -0.03 -1.21
CA THR A 62 -8.76 -0.44 -0.47
C THR A 62 -8.56 -1.78 0.23
N ILE A 63 -8.06 -2.78 -0.50
CA ILE A 63 -7.78 -4.12 0.06
C ILE A 63 -6.72 -4.00 1.16
N PHE A 64 -5.66 -3.24 0.91
CA PHE A 64 -4.62 -2.98 1.89
C PHE A 64 -5.16 -2.26 3.14
N SER A 65 -5.97 -1.23 2.96
CA SER A 65 -6.56 -0.49 4.07
C SER A 65 -7.45 -1.39 4.91
N LEU A 66 -8.30 -2.23 4.30
CA LEU A 66 -9.11 -3.21 5.01
C LEU A 66 -8.25 -4.15 5.87
N ILE A 67 -7.18 -4.71 5.28
CA ILE A 67 -6.27 -5.62 5.97
C ILE A 67 -5.56 -4.93 7.15
N MET A 68 -5.02 -3.74 6.93
CA MET A 68 -4.31 -2.96 7.95
C MET A 68 -5.23 -2.51 9.07
N GLU A 69 -6.46 -2.09 8.75
CA GLU A 69 -7.48 -1.69 9.73
C GLU A 69 -7.90 -2.86 10.61
N ILE A 70 -8.14 -4.04 10.02
CA ILE A 70 -8.45 -5.26 10.78
C ILE A 70 -7.30 -5.61 11.73
N TYR A 71 -6.05 -5.52 11.26
CA TYR A 71 -4.89 -5.80 12.09
C TYR A 71 -4.74 -4.80 13.24
N SER A 72 -4.73 -3.49 12.93
CA SER A 72 -4.58 -2.42 13.90
C SER A 72 -5.71 -2.43 14.94
N PHE A 73 -6.93 -2.73 14.52
CA PHE A 73 -8.07 -2.89 15.42
C PHE A 73 -7.94 -4.13 16.31
N ASN A 74 -7.50 -5.26 15.77
CA ASN A 74 -7.23 -6.46 16.58
C ASN A 74 -6.12 -6.21 17.61
N PHE A 75 -5.09 -5.46 17.25
CA PHE A 75 -4.03 -5.04 18.15
C PHE A 75 -4.58 -4.14 19.28
N LEU A 76 -5.42 -3.15 18.94
CA LEU A 76 -6.13 -2.32 19.90
C LEU A 76 -6.98 -3.15 20.88
N MET A 77 -7.75 -4.11 20.36
CA MET A 77 -8.58 -5.00 21.19
C MET A 77 -7.75 -5.93 22.08
N GLN A 78 -6.60 -6.42 21.59
CA GLN A 78 -5.69 -7.25 22.39
C GLN A 78 -5.11 -6.48 23.58
N GLN A 79 -4.68 -5.23 23.38
CA GLN A 79 -4.16 -4.39 24.46
C GLN A 79 -5.24 -4.04 25.50
N ARG A 80 -6.51 -3.96 25.08
CA ARG A 80 -7.65 -3.62 25.94
C ARG A 80 -8.34 -4.82 26.60
N THR A 81 -7.80 -6.03 26.43
CA THR A 81 -8.34 -7.23 27.07
C THR A 81 -8.44 -7.10 28.59
N ARG A 82 -7.44 -6.51 29.26
CA ARG A 82 -7.47 -6.26 30.72
C ARG A 82 -8.60 -5.31 31.15
N GLU A 83 -8.87 -4.27 30.37
CA GLU A 83 -9.97 -3.32 30.63
C GLU A 83 -11.33 -4.03 30.54
N PHE A 84 -11.56 -4.81 29.48
CA PHE A 84 -12.79 -5.58 29.30
C PHE A 84 -12.98 -6.64 30.41
N GLY A 85 -11.87 -7.19 30.90
CA GLY A 85 -11.82 -8.04 32.08
C GLY A 85 -12.36 -7.40 33.35
N LEU A 86 -11.84 -6.22 33.66
CA LEU A 86 -12.23 -5.46 34.84
C LEU A 86 -13.73 -5.10 34.79
N TYR A 87 -14.23 -4.68 33.63
CA TYR A 87 -15.66 -4.38 33.47
C TYR A 87 -16.55 -5.59 33.75
N ASN A 88 -16.12 -6.79 33.35
CA ASN A 88 -16.85 -8.02 33.61
C ASN A 88 -16.82 -8.40 35.12
N VAL A 89 -15.68 -8.22 35.81
CA VAL A 89 -15.57 -8.43 37.26
C VAL A 89 -16.42 -7.43 38.05
N LEU A 90 -16.52 -6.18 37.58
CA LEU A 90 -17.38 -5.13 38.14
C LEU A 90 -18.88 -5.34 37.83
N GLY A 91 -19.27 -6.48 37.26
CA GLY A 91 -20.67 -6.84 37.01
C GLY A 91 -21.26 -6.28 35.71
N MET A 92 -20.47 -5.70 34.80
CA MET A 92 -20.97 -5.30 33.49
C MET A 92 -21.19 -6.53 32.59
N ASN A 93 -22.43 -6.69 32.12
CA ASN A 93 -22.76 -7.74 31.16
C ASN A 93 -22.00 -7.53 29.83
N LYS A 94 -21.60 -8.62 29.16
CA LYS A 94 -20.81 -8.60 27.91
C LYS A 94 -21.44 -7.76 26.80
N LYS A 95 -22.77 -7.74 26.73
CA LYS A 95 -23.52 -6.89 25.78
C LYS A 95 -23.27 -5.40 26.02
N LYS A 96 -23.17 -4.97 27.29
CA LYS A 96 -22.89 -3.58 27.64
C LYS A 96 -21.44 -3.21 27.36
N VAL A 97 -20.50 -4.14 27.55
CA VAL A 97 -19.08 -3.94 27.17
C VAL A 97 -18.94 -3.79 25.66
N ALA A 98 -19.63 -4.64 24.88
CA ALA A 98 -19.66 -4.52 23.42
C ALA A 98 -20.28 -3.18 22.96
N LEU A 99 -21.36 -2.73 23.60
CA LEU A 99 -21.98 -1.44 23.31
C LEU A 99 -21.02 -0.26 23.57
N VAL A 100 -20.26 -0.29 24.66
CA VAL A 100 -19.24 0.74 24.94
C VAL A 100 -18.16 0.75 23.85
N ALA A 101 -17.67 -0.42 23.46
CA ALA A 101 -16.68 -0.53 22.38
C ALA A 101 -17.21 -0.06 21.02
N SER A 102 -18.48 -0.35 20.69
CA SER A 102 -19.14 0.18 19.48
C SER A 102 -19.23 1.71 19.50
N ILE A 103 -19.59 2.31 20.64
CA ILE A 103 -19.64 3.78 20.77
C ILE A 103 -18.25 4.39 20.60
N GLU A 104 -17.21 3.79 21.19
CA GLU A 104 -15.83 4.25 21.01
C GLU A 104 -15.39 4.18 19.55
N LEU A 105 -15.68 3.07 18.86
CA LEU A 105 -15.35 2.88 17.45
C LEU A 105 -16.12 3.88 16.56
N PHE A 106 -17.37 4.19 16.87
CA PHE A 106 -18.16 5.20 16.19
C PHE A 106 -17.61 6.62 16.36
N PHE A 107 -17.13 6.98 17.55
CA PHE A 107 -16.46 8.27 17.76
C PHE A 107 -15.15 8.37 16.97
N ILE A 108 -14.38 7.28 16.92
CA ILE A 108 -13.15 7.23 16.12
C ILE A 108 -13.49 7.36 14.63
N PHE A 109 -14.54 6.70 14.15
CA PHE A 109 -15.00 6.83 12.78
C PHE A 109 -15.33 8.28 12.41
N LEU A 110 -16.10 8.97 13.25
CA LEU A 110 -16.41 10.40 13.05
C LEU A 110 -15.15 11.26 13.04
N LEU A 111 -14.22 11.01 13.98
CA LEU A 111 -12.95 11.72 14.04
C LEU A 111 -12.12 11.49 12.77
N VAL A 112 -12.06 10.25 12.27
CA VAL A 112 -11.34 9.90 11.04
C VAL A 112 -11.96 10.56 9.82
N ILE A 113 -13.30 10.61 9.71
CA ILE A 113 -13.95 11.32 8.61
C ILE A 113 -13.64 12.81 8.65
N VAL A 114 -13.79 13.45 9.80
CA VAL A 114 -13.63 14.91 9.92
C VAL A 114 -12.16 15.31 9.74
N LEU A 115 -11.26 14.73 10.54
CA LEU A 115 -9.83 15.06 10.46
C LEU A 115 -9.21 14.53 9.19
N GLY A 116 -9.58 13.32 8.74
CA GLY A 116 -9.05 12.73 7.51
C GLY A 116 -9.50 13.49 6.27
N SER A 117 -10.73 14.00 6.21
CA SER A 117 -11.17 14.86 5.10
C SER A 117 -10.44 16.20 5.10
N ALA A 118 -10.25 16.81 6.27
CA ALA A 118 -9.47 18.04 6.39
C ALA A 118 -8.00 17.83 5.95
N LEU A 119 -7.37 16.75 6.43
CA LEU A 119 -6.01 16.38 6.04
C LEU A 119 -5.92 16.09 4.55
N ALA A 120 -6.87 15.34 3.99
CA ALA A 120 -6.92 15.01 2.57
C ALA A 120 -7.08 16.25 1.69
N GLY A 121 -7.92 17.20 2.08
CA GLY A 121 -8.06 18.47 1.37
C GLY A 121 -6.72 19.22 1.27
N VAL A 122 -5.99 19.32 2.39
CA VAL A 122 -4.67 19.99 2.40
C VAL A 122 -3.62 19.16 1.65
N PHE A 123 -3.53 17.87 1.94
CA PHE A 123 -2.50 16.99 1.40
C PHE A 123 -2.65 16.78 -0.11
N ALA A 124 -3.87 16.63 -0.61
CA ALA A 124 -4.13 16.53 -2.05
C ALA A 124 -3.76 17.82 -2.80
N ASN A 125 -4.01 18.99 -2.21
CA ASN A 125 -3.56 20.27 -2.77
C ASN A 125 -2.03 20.35 -2.86
N VAL A 126 -1.32 19.91 -1.81
CA VAL A 126 0.16 19.88 -1.84
C VAL A 126 0.68 18.92 -2.91
N LEU A 127 0.15 17.70 -2.98
CA LEU A 127 0.53 16.72 -4.01
C LEU A 127 0.27 17.25 -5.42
N TYR A 128 -0.86 17.93 -5.60
CA TYR A 128 -1.20 18.57 -6.86
C TYR A 128 -0.21 19.68 -7.24
N LEU A 129 0.16 20.54 -6.30
CA LEU A 129 1.10 21.63 -6.53
C LEU A 129 2.49 21.09 -6.93
N ILE A 130 2.94 20.02 -6.28
CA ILE A 130 4.15 19.29 -6.66
C ILE A 130 4.02 18.75 -8.09
N PHE A 131 2.88 18.14 -8.43
CA PHE A 131 2.64 17.58 -9.76
C PHE A 131 2.68 18.64 -10.87
N VAL A 132 2.03 19.79 -10.66
CA VAL A 132 2.04 20.93 -11.59
C VAL A 132 3.45 21.48 -11.77
N ASN A 133 4.20 21.66 -10.68
CA ASN A 133 5.58 22.15 -10.73
C ASN A 133 6.48 21.17 -11.52
N LEU A 134 6.30 19.86 -11.33
CA LEU A 134 7.05 18.85 -12.08
C LEU A 134 6.72 18.83 -13.58
N THR A 135 5.48 19.15 -13.96
CA THR A 135 4.97 19.03 -15.33
C THR A 135 4.96 20.33 -16.12
N ASN A 136 5.20 21.49 -15.47
CA ASN A 136 5.12 22.84 -16.07
C ASN A 136 3.83 23.08 -16.87
N TYR A 137 2.74 22.41 -16.49
CA TYR A 137 1.47 22.48 -17.20
C TYR A 137 0.52 23.45 -16.48
N SER A 138 0.28 24.62 -17.10
CA SER A 138 -0.41 25.76 -16.48
C SER A 138 -1.94 25.64 -16.43
N ASP A 139 -2.55 24.79 -17.26
CA ASP A 139 -4.00 24.73 -17.45
C ASP A 139 -4.71 23.66 -16.60
N LEU A 140 -4.08 23.24 -15.51
CA LEU A 140 -4.71 22.30 -14.57
C LEU A 140 -5.54 23.13 -13.57
N HIS A 141 -6.85 22.90 -13.56
CA HIS A 141 -7.75 23.38 -12.52
C HIS A 141 -8.00 22.25 -11.52
N PHE A 142 -7.47 22.39 -10.31
CA PHE A 142 -7.77 21.47 -9.22
C PHE A 142 -9.22 21.66 -8.77
N SER A 143 -10.08 20.74 -9.18
CA SER A 143 -11.46 20.70 -8.70
C SER A 143 -11.55 19.79 -7.48
N ILE A 144 -11.76 20.39 -6.32
CA ILE A 144 -12.13 19.65 -5.11
C ILE A 144 -13.54 19.12 -5.32
N SER A 145 -13.66 17.85 -5.68
CA SER A 145 -14.95 17.19 -5.87
C SER A 145 -15.50 16.70 -4.52
N PRO A 146 -16.66 17.21 -4.05
CA PRO A 146 -17.32 16.68 -2.84
C PRO A 146 -17.63 15.19 -2.93
N LEU A 147 -17.80 14.68 -4.16
CA LEU A 147 -18.08 13.27 -4.43
C LEU A 147 -16.91 12.37 -4.01
N ALA A 148 -15.65 12.83 -4.11
CA ALA A 148 -14.49 12.07 -3.67
C ALA A 148 -14.51 11.78 -2.15
N PHE A 149 -14.88 12.79 -1.36
CA PHE A 149 -15.02 12.67 0.09
C PHE A 149 -16.18 11.74 0.45
N ALA A 150 -17.31 11.85 -0.27
CA ALA A 150 -18.47 10.98 -0.05
C ALA A 150 -18.14 9.50 -0.36
N MET A 151 -17.44 9.21 -1.47
CA MET A 151 -17.01 7.86 -1.82
C MET A 151 -16.04 7.29 -0.78
N THR A 152 -15.09 8.10 -0.32
CA THR A 152 -14.12 7.67 0.70
C THR A 152 -14.78 7.43 2.04
N ALA A 153 -15.69 8.31 2.46
CA ALA A 153 -16.47 8.15 3.68
C ALA A 153 -17.33 6.88 3.64
N PHE A 154 -17.98 6.59 2.50
CA PHE A 154 -18.74 5.36 2.31
C PHE A 154 -17.86 4.11 2.42
N LEU A 155 -16.69 4.12 1.77
CA LEU A 155 -15.74 3.01 1.83
C LEU A 155 -15.25 2.76 3.27
N PHE A 156 -14.89 3.82 3.99
CA PHE A 156 -14.49 3.71 5.39
C PHE A 156 -15.66 3.30 6.30
N ALA A 157 -16.90 3.69 5.99
CA ALA A 157 -18.08 3.22 6.71
C ALA A 157 -18.21 1.70 6.63
N VAL A 158 -17.99 1.12 5.44
CA VAL A 158 -17.98 -0.34 5.24
C VAL A 158 -16.86 -1.00 6.03
N ILE A 159 -15.64 -0.44 6.01
CA ILE A 159 -14.50 -0.97 6.78
C ILE A 159 -14.83 -0.94 8.28
N PHE A 160 -15.26 0.21 8.81
CA PHE A 160 -15.58 0.38 10.23
C PHE A 160 -16.76 -0.51 10.67
N PHE A 161 -17.73 -0.75 9.79
CA PHE A 161 -18.80 -1.72 10.04
C PHE A 161 -18.25 -3.15 10.18
N ILE A 162 -17.30 -3.55 9.34
CA ILE A 162 -16.60 -4.84 9.50
C ILE A 162 -15.83 -4.89 10.83
N LEU A 163 -15.15 -3.81 11.21
CA LEU A 163 -14.47 -3.71 12.51
C LEU A 163 -15.44 -3.84 13.68
N GLU A 164 -16.63 -3.24 13.57
CA GLU A 164 -17.67 -3.36 14.60
C GLU A 164 -18.14 -4.80 14.76
N LEU A 165 -18.37 -5.52 13.66
CA LEU A 165 -18.69 -6.95 13.70
C LEU A 165 -17.58 -7.77 14.35
N LEU A 166 -16.31 -7.43 14.08
CA LEU A 166 -15.16 -8.04 14.74
C LEU A 166 -15.12 -7.72 16.24
N ALA A 167 -15.45 -6.50 16.64
CA ALA A 167 -15.52 -6.06 18.03
C ALA A 167 -16.53 -6.90 18.82
N ILE A 168 -17.76 -7.01 18.31
CA ILE A 168 -18.85 -7.77 18.93
C ILE A 168 -18.46 -9.25 19.06
N ARG A 169 -17.88 -9.83 18.01
CA ARG A 169 -17.41 -11.24 18.02
C ARG A 169 -16.29 -11.46 19.03
N THR A 170 -15.34 -10.54 19.12
CA THR A 170 -14.18 -10.66 20.00
C THR A 170 -14.61 -10.57 21.47
N ILE A 171 -15.41 -9.55 21.82
CA ILE A 171 -15.92 -9.34 23.17
C ILE A 171 -16.87 -10.47 23.60
N GLY A 172 -17.68 -10.99 22.68
CA GLY A 172 -18.57 -12.15 22.96
C GLY A 172 -17.79 -13.42 23.31
N LYS A 173 -16.66 -13.67 22.65
CA LYS A 173 -15.79 -14.84 22.89
C LYS A 173 -14.93 -14.71 24.15
N THR A 174 -14.70 -13.49 24.64
CA THR A 174 -13.94 -13.26 25.87
C THR A 174 -14.78 -13.70 27.09
N SER A 175 -14.56 -14.93 27.53
CA SER A 175 -15.08 -15.48 28.80
C SER A 175 -14.31 -14.92 29.99
N SER A 176 -15.02 -14.50 31.04
CA SER A 176 -14.50 -13.98 32.31
C SER A 176 -13.42 -14.87 32.95
N LEU A 177 -13.49 -16.18 32.71
CA LEU A 177 -12.57 -17.16 33.29
C LEU A 177 -11.27 -17.32 32.48
N ILE A 178 -11.27 -16.92 31.21
CA ILE A 178 -10.08 -16.97 30.35
C ILE A 178 -9.18 -15.77 30.63
N LEU A 179 -9.71 -14.67 31.15
CA LEU A 179 -8.94 -13.42 31.21
C LEU A 179 -7.85 -13.41 32.30
N PHE A 180 -8.09 -14.11 33.42
CA PHE A 180 -7.07 -14.31 34.47
C PHE A 180 -6.15 -15.49 34.14
N ARG A 181 -6.63 -16.52 33.43
CA ARG A 181 -5.84 -17.70 33.03
C ARG A 181 -5.26 -17.64 31.61
N ALA A 182 -5.43 -16.56 30.85
CA ALA A 182 -4.83 -16.43 29.51
C ALA A 182 -3.30 -16.35 29.58
N SER A 183 -2.75 -15.93 30.72
CA SER A 183 -1.33 -16.00 31.01
C SER A 183 -0.86 -17.42 31.40
N GLU A 184 -1.77 -18.33 31.79
CA GLU A 184 -1.47 -19.69 32.27
C GLU A 184 -1.89 -20.80 31.30
N LYS A 185 -2.85 -20.56 30.40
CA LYS A 185 -3.22 -21.51 29.34
C LYS A 185 -2.12 -21.48 28.30
N GLY A 186 -1.16 -22.40 28.44
CA GLY A 186 -0.10 -22.63 27.47
C GLY A 186 -0.62 -22.48 26.04
N GLU A 187 -0.05 -21.55 25.30
CA GLU A 187 -0.53 -21.20 23.98
C GLU A 187 -0.58 -22.45 23.10
N LYS A 188 -1.74 -22.73 22.50
CA LYS A 188 -1.84 -23.87 21.58
C LYS A 188 -0.87 -23.68 20.42
N GLU A 189 -0.08 -24.70 20.10
CA GLU A 189 0.85 -24.67 18.97
C GLU A 189 0.10 -24.30 17.66
N PRO A 190 0.66 -23.41 16.82
CA PRO A 190 0.03 -23.06 15.55
C PRO A 190 -0.12 -24.30 14.66
N LYS A 191 -1.28 -24.43 14.00
CA LYS A 191 -1.53 -25.49 13.02
C LYS A 191 -0.78 -25.13 11.74
N GLY A 192 0.48 -25.54 11.63
CA GLY A 192 1.28 -25.43 10.40
C GLY A 192 0.76 -26.40 9.35
N ASN A 193 -0.24 -25.99 8.57
CA ASN A 193 -0.77 -26.83 7.49
C ASN A 193 0.19 -26.78 6.30
N VAL A 194 0.81 -27.91 5.96
CA VAL A 194 1.78 -28.05 4.86
C VAL A 194 1.18 -27.61 3.53
N LEU A 195 -0.11 -27.88 3.30
CA LEU A 195 -0.81 -27.49 2.08
C LEU A 195 -0.87 -25.96 1.94
N LEU A 196 -1.21 -25.25 3.03
CA LEU A 196 -1.26 -23.79 3.03
C LEU A 196 0.14 -23.17 2.91
N ALA A 197 1.17 -23.82 3.48
CA ALA A 197 2.56 -23.42 3.31
C ALA A 197 2.99 -23.50 1.84
N ALA A 198 2.70 -24.62 1.17
CA ALA A 198 2.98 -24.79 -0.25
C ALA A 198 2.21 -23.76 -1.10
N LEU A 199 0.94 -23.52 -0.80
CA LEU A 199 0.12 -22.53 -1.51
C LEU A 199 0.67 -21.11 -1.34
N GLY A 200 1.18 -20.74 -0.17
CA GLY A 200 1.82 -19.44 0.06
C GLY A 200 3.06 -19.23 -0.82
N VAL A 201 3.94 -20.23 -0.88
CA VAL A 201 5.14 -20.18 -1.74
C VAL A 201 4.77 -20.16 -3.22
N LEU A 202 3.79 -20.97 -3.64
CA LEU A 202 3.28 -20.97 -5.01
C LEU A 202 2.66 -19.63 -5.38
N SER A 203 1.89 -19.01 -4.49
CA SER A 203 1.28 -17.70 -4.69
C SER A 203 2.33 -16.62 -4.96
N LEU A 204 3.40 -16.60 -4.16
CA LEU A 204 4.54 -15.69 -4.37
C LEU A 204 5.28 -15.99 -5.68
N GLY A 205 5.49 -17.27 -5.99
CA GLY A 205 6.12 -17.69 -7.24
C GLY A 205 5.32 -17.30 -8.49
N VAL A 206 3.99 -17.45 -8.45
CA VAL A 206 3.09 -17.01 -9.53
C VAL A 206 3.11 -15.50 -9.68
N GLY A 207 3.07 -14.75 -8.58
CA GLY A 207 3.20 -13.29 -8.63
C GLY A 207 4.52 -12.84 -9.28
N TYR A 208 5.63 -13.49 -8.93
CA TYR A 208 6.93 -13.22 -9.53
C TYR A 208 6.99 -13.60 -11.02
N TYR A 209 6.43 -14.76 -11.38
CA TYR A 209 6.37 -15.21 -12.76
C TYR A 209 5.52 -14.29 -13.65
N LEU A 210 4.37 -13.83 -13.15
CA LEU A 210 3.51 -12.86 -13.85
C LEU A 210 4.21 -11.52 -14.06
N SER A 211 5.01 -11.08 -13.08
CA SER A 211 5.83 -9.87 -13.19
C SER A 211 6.87 -10.00 -14.31
N LEU A 212 7.63 -11.10 -14.34
CA LEU A 212 8.67 -11.34 -15.36
C LEU A 212 8.12 -11.64 -16.77
N SER A 213 7.00 -12.36 -16.87
CA SER A 213 6.40 -12.74 -18.15
C SER A 213 5.59 -11.62 -18.80
N SER A 214 5.57 -10.43 -18.20
CA SER A 214 4.90 -9.25 -18.74
C SER A 214 5.75 -8.57 -19.83
N LYS A 215 5.97 -9.29 -20.95
CA LYS A 215 6.57 -8.74 -22.18
C LYS A 215 5.53 -8.18 -23.17
N ALA A 216 4.25 -8.25 -22.83
CA ALA A 216 3.17 -7.75 -23.69
C ALA A 216 3.18 -6.21 -23.76
N ALA A 217 2.61 -5.62 -24.81
CA ALA A 217 2.39 -4.17 -24.88
C ALA A 217 0.95 -3.81 -24.43
N GLY A 218 0.76 -2.63 -23.84
CA GLY A 218 -0.56 -2.05 -23.56
C GLY A 218 -1.24 -2.48 -22.26
N LEU A 219 -2.57 -2.40 -22.21
CA LEU A 219 -3.39 -2.61 -20.99
C LEU A 219 -3.17 -3.98 -20.33
N ALA A 220 -2.80 -5.01 -21.09
CA ALA A 220 -2.61 -6.36 -20.56
C ALA A 220 -1.49 -6.42 -19.50
N VAL A 221 -0.45 -5.59 -19.62
CA VAL A 221 0.64 -5.49 -18.62
C VAL A 221 0.11 -4.91 -17.32
N ILE A 222 -0.70 -3.86 -17.40
CA ILE A 222 -1.29 -3.19 -16.25
C ILE A 222 -2.12 -4.21 -15.46
N TYR A 223 -3.06 -4.91 -16.11
CA TYR A 223 -3.88 -5.90 -15.42
C TYR A 223 -3.06 -7.05 -14.80
N ARG A 224 -2.06 -7.57 -15.52
CA ARG A 224 -1.18 -8.63 -15.00
C ARG A 224 -0.39 -8.18 -13.78
N PHE A 225 0.11 -6.95 -13.78
CA PHE A 225 0.78 -6.34 -12.63
C PHE A 225 -0.15 -6.30 -11.41
N PHE A 226 -1.39 -5.82 -11.58
CA PHE A 226 -2.34 -5.76 -10.47
C PHE A 226 -2.74 -7.15 -9.94
N ILE A 227 -2.93 -8.13 -10.82
CA ILE A 227 -3.15 -9.52 -10.41
C ILE A 227 -1.94 -10.04 -9.61
N ALA A 228 -0.71 -9.75 -10.08
CA ALA A 228 0.51 -10.14 -9.37
C ALA A 228 0.57 -9.53 -7.96
N VAL A 229 0.19 -8.25 -7.81
CA VAL A 229 0.13 -7.59 -6.49
C VAL A 229 -0.83 -8.31 -5.54
N LEU A 230 -2.00 -8.74 -6.01
CA LEU A 230 -2.95 -9.51 -5.18
C LEU A 230 -2.36 -10.86 -4.74
N PHE A 231 -1.69 -11.57 -5.65
CA PHE A 231 -0.97 -12.81 -5.35
C PHE A 231 0.16 -12.60 -4.34
N VAL A 232 0.86 -11.46 -4.39
CA VAL A 232 1.91 -11.10 -3.43
C VAL A 232 1.30 -10.80 -2.05
N ILE A 233 0.21 -10.03 -1.98
CA ILE A 233 -0.49 -9.75 -0.70
C ILE A 233 -0.93 -11.07 -0.04
N ALA A 234 -1.67 -11.91 -0.78
CA ALA A 234 -2.14 -13.19 -0.27
C ALA A 234 -0.97 -14.14 0.09
N GLY A 235 0.05 -14.19 -0.77
CA GLY A 235 1.23 -15.02 -0.61
C GLY A 235 2.02 -14.68 0.66
N THR A 236 2.26 -13.39 0.93
CA THR A 236 2.98 -12.91 2.13
C THR A 236 2.25 -13.34 3.41
N TYR A 237 0.93 -13.22 3.45
CA TYR A 237 0.14 -13.66 4.59
C TYR A 237 0.24 -15.17 4.84
N LEU A 238 0.06 -15.98 3.79
CA LEU A 238 0.18 -17.43 3.89
C LEU A 238 1.62 -17.84 4.23
N PHE A 239 2.61 -17.10 3.74
CA PHE A 239 4.02 -17.34 4.02
C PHE A 239 4.31 -17.21 5.52
N TYR A 240 3.97 -16.09 6.15
CA TYR A 240 4.22 -15.91 7.58
C TYR A 240 3.37 -16.83 8.46
N ILE A 241 2.08 -17.01 8.13
CA ILE A 241 1.17 -17.81 8.96
C ILE A 241 1.49 -19.30 8.84
N SER A 242 1.68 -19.81 7.62
CA SER A 242 1.75 -21.24 7.34
C SER A 242 3.17 -21.71 7.04
N PHE A 243 3.86 -21.08 6.08
CA PHE A 243 5.20 -21.51 5.65
C PHE A 243 6.22 -21.37 6.77
N MET A 244 6.29 -20.22 7.43
CA MET A 244 7.28 -19.98 8.47
C MET A 244 7.05 -20.88 9.69
N THR A 245 5.78 -21.14 10.04
CA THR A 245 5.40 -22.11 11.05
C THR A 245 5.82 -23.54 10.67
N TRP A 246 5.57 -23.95 9.41
CA TRP A 246 5.97 -25.26 8.91
C TRP A 246 7.49 -25.42 8.90
N TYR A 247 8.22 -24.41 8.42
CA TYR A 247 9.68 -24.39 8.37
C TYR A 247 10.29 -24.62 9.75
N LEU A 248 9.81 -23.90 10.77
CA LEU A 248 10.26 -24.08 12.16
C LEU A 248 9.95 -25.49 12.70
N LYS A 249 8.80 -26.06 12.36
CA LYS A 249 8.46 -27.45 12.75
C LYS A 249 9.30 -28.49 12.02
N ALA A 250 9.66 -28.25 10.75
CA ALA A 250 10.55 -29.12 9.99
C ALA A 250 11.96 -29.13 10.62
N HIS A 251 12.48 -27.97 11.01
CA HIS A 251 13.75 -27.86 11.74
C HIS A 251 13.71 -28.52 13.12
N ARG A 252 12.58 -28.44 13.83
CA ARG A 252 12.36 -29.18 15.09
C ARG A 252 12.42 -30.70 14.90
N LYS A 253 12.00 -31.22 13.74
CA LYS A 253 12.03 -32.67 13.43
C LYS A 253 13.45 -33.19 13.18
N ASN A 254 14.39 -32.31 12.80
CA ASN A 254 15.78 -32.67 12.58
C ASN A 254 16.52 -32.83 13.93
N LYS A 255 16.65 -34.08 14.41
CA LYS A 255 17.26 -34.39 15.72
C LYS A 255 18.68 -33.84 15.87
N ARG A 256 19.49 -33.81 14.80
CA ARG A 256 20.87 -33.31 14.84
C ARG A 256 20.97 -31.80 15.12
N TYR A 257 19.96 -31.04 14.71
CA TYR A 257 19.89 -29.59 14.91
C TYR A 257 19.16 -29.24 16.21
N PHE A 258 18.07 -29.94 16.52
CA PHE A 258 17.19 -29.59 17.63
C PHE A 258 17.76 -29.90 19.01
N TYR A 259 18.59 -30.94 19.15
CA TYR A 259 19.14 -31.33 20.46
C TYR A 259 20.41 -30.56 20.87
N THR A 260 20.85 -29.58 20.08
CA THR A 260 21.88 -28.63 20.53
C THR A 260 21.25 -27.65 21.54
N PRO A 261 21.87 -27.41 22.72
CA PRO A 261 21.28 -26.59 23.79
C PRO A 261 20.81 -25.20 23.33
N GLU A 262 21.59 -24.56 22.46
CA GLU A 262 21.30 -23.22 21.90
C GLU A 262 20.07 -23.21 20.97
N HIS A 263 19.92 -24.25 20.15
CA HIS A 263 18.87 -24.34 19.14
C HIS A 263 17.53 -24.82 19.72
N PHE A 264 17.56 -25.66 20.76
CA PHE A 264 16.37 -26.25 21.38
C PHE A 264 15.42 -25.18 21.94
N VAL A 265 15.95 -24.29 22.78
CA VAL A 265 15.18 -23.23 23.46
C VAL A 265 14.66 -22.24 22.44
N THR A 266 15.53 -21.80 21.52
CA THR A 266 15.21 -20.80 20.50
C THR A 266 14.13 -21.29 19.54
N THR A 267 14.25 -22.51 19.00
CA THR A 267 13.28 -23.08 18.06
C THR A 267 11.91 -23.26 18.71
N SER A 268 11.89 -23.76 19.95
CA SER A 268 10.63 -23.98 20.68
C SER A 268 9.91 -22.66 20.97
N GLN A 269 10.62 -21.63 21.44
CA GLN A 269 10.03 -20.31 21.69
C GLN A 269 9.58 -19.62 20.39
N MET A 270 10.33 -19.74 19.30
CA MET A 270 10.00 -19.09 18.02
C MET A 270 8.72 -19.65 17.40
N ILE A 271 8.45 -20.95 17.54
CA ILE A 271 7.19 -21.57 17.07
C ILE A 271 5.97 -20.94 17.75
N PHE A 272 6.03 -20.68 19.07
CA PHE A 272 4.93 -20.03 19.79
C PHE A 272 4.82 -18.54 19.43
N ARG A 273 5.95 -17.82 19.37
CA ARG A 273 5.98 -16.40 18.96
C ARG A 273 5.45 -16.20 17.53
N MET A 274 5.67 -17.14 16.62
CA MET A 274 5.13 -17.07 15.26
C MET A 274 3.60 -17.05 15.26
N LYS A 275 2.93 -17.76 16.17
CA LYS A 275 1.48 -17.72 16.29
C LYS A 275 0.96 -16.34 16.71
N GLN A 276 1.65 -15.68 17.63
CA GLN A 276 1.24 -14.38 18.15
C GLN A 276 1.55 -13.25 17.17
N HIS A 277 2.67 -13.33 16.45
CA HIS A 277 3.23 -12.20 15.71
C HIS A 277 3.32 -12.38 14.18
N ALA A 278 2.96 -13.55 13.61
CA ALA A 278 3.03 -13.78 12.16
C ALA A 278 2.22 -12.75 11.35
N THR A 279 1.01 -12.40 11.80
CA THR A 279 0.18 -11.40 11.11
C THR A 279 0.80 -10.00 11.17
N GLY A 280 1.46 -9.66 12.27
CA GLY A 280 2.19 -8.40 12.39
C GLY A 280 3.42 -8.34 11.48
N LEU A 281 4.20 -9.42 11.41
CA LEU A 281 5.34 -9.52 10.50
C LEU A 281 4.91 -9.43 9.03
N ALA A 282 3.77 -10.04 8.66
CA ALA A 282 3.21 -9.91 7.32
C ALA A 282 2.84 -8.45 6.98
N ASN A 283 2.29 -7.68 7.93
CA ASN A 283 1.99 -6.27 7.71
C ASN A 283 3.24 -5.39 7.59
N ILE A 284 4.24 -5.62 8.44
CA ILE A 284 5.52 -4.89 8.36
C ILE A 284 6.18 -5.13 7.01
N THR A 285 6.23 -6.38 6.56
CA THR A 285 6.81 -6.69 5.24
C THR A 285 6.00 -6.12 4.10
N LEU A 286 4.67 -6.14 4.16
CA LEU A 286 3.83 -5.54 3.13
C LEU A 286 4.04 -4.02 3.05
N LEU A 287 4.12 -3.34 4.20
CA LEU A 287 4.46 -1.91 4.26
C LEU A 287 5.82 -1.62 3.64
N SER A 288 6.85 -2.40 3.98
CA SER A 288 8.18 -2.25 3.40
C SER A 288 8.19 -2.48 1.89
N VAL A 289 7.51 -3.53 1.41
CA VAL A 289 7.41 -3.83 -0.02
C VAL A 289 6.70 -2.70 -0.75
N MET A 290 5.63 -2.12 -0.18
CA MET A 290 4.95 -0.97 -0.80
C MET A 290 5.84 0.27 -0.90
N ALA A 291 6.65 0.54 0.12
CA ALA A 291 7.65 1.62 0.05
C ALA A 291 8.68 1.35 -1.05
N PHE A 292 9.20 0.12 -1.14
CA PHE A 292 10.12 -0.29 -2.20
C PHE A 292 9.49 -0.20 -3.59
N VAL A 293 8.25 -0.65 -3.76
CA VAL A 293 7.52 -0.57 -5.03
C VAL A 293 7.36 0.88 -5.45
N THR A 294 7.07 1.79 -4.52
CA THR A 294 6.93 3.22 -4.81
C THR A 294 8.24 3.82 -5.30
N ILE A 295 9.35 3.55 -4.61
CA ILE A 295 10.69 4.03 -5.00
C ILE A 295 11.09 3.44 -6.35
N ALA A 296 10.97 2.12 -6.51
CA ALA A 296 11.35 1.41 -7.73
C ALA A 296 10.53 1.88 -8.94
N THR A 297 9.22 2.07 -8.78
CA THR A 297 8.33 2.55 -9.85
C THR A 297 8.68 3.98 -10.23
N THR A 298 8.93 4.86 -9.25
CA THR A 298 9.29 6.26 -9.50
C THR A 298 10.62 6.35 -10.26
N THR A 299 11.65 5.63 -9.80
CA THR A 299 12.95 5.60 -10.48
C THR A 299 12.84 4.99 -11.87
N SER A 300 12.07 3.92 -12.04
CA SER A 300 11.89 3.25 -13.35
C SER A 300 11.13 4.13 -14.34
N LEU A 301 10.11 4.88 -13.87
CA LEU A 301 9.41 5.85 -14.70
C LEU A 301 10.32 7.00 -15.11
N TYR A 302 11.11 7.55 -14.18
CA TYR A 302 12.04 8.64 -14.47
C TYR A 302 13.11 8.24 -15.49
N THR A 303 13.79 7.10 -15.27
CA THR A 303 14.81 6.60 -16.20
C THR A 303 14.19 6.15 -17.53
N GLY A 304 12.99 5.58 -17.49
CA GLY A 304 12.23 5.19 -18.67
C GLY A 304 11.87 6.38 -19.56
N MET A 305 11.36 7.47 -18.96
CA MET A 305 11.10 8.72 -19.66
C MET A 305 12.38 9.32 -20.23
N SER A 306 13.44 9.43 -19.42
CA SER A 306 14.74 9.95 -19.89
C SER A 306 15.30 9.14 -21.07
N SER A 307 15.21 7.81 -21.01
CA SER A 307 15.65 6.90 -22.07
C SER A 307 14.75 7.00 -23.32
N MET A 308 13.46 7.27 -23.15
CA MET A 308 12.55 7.46 -24.28
C MET A 308 12.82 8.79 -24.97
N THR A 309 13.02 9.87 -24.21
CA THR A 309 13.38 11.19 -24.73
C THR A 309 14.69 11.14 -25.50
N SER A 310 15.74 10.49 -24.98
CA SER A 310 17.02 10.37 -25.69
C SER A 310 16.94 9.51 -26.96
N ARG A 311 15.99 8.57 -27.05
CA ARG A 311 15.74 7.79 -28.28
C ARG A 311 14.94 8.55 -29.32
N LEU A 312 13.95 9.33 -28.90
CA LEU A 312 13.08 10.11 -29.80
C LEU A 312 13.78 11.40 -30.27
N TYR A 313 14.57 12.01 -29.40
CA TYR A 313 15.32 13.23 -29.65
C TYR A 313 16.82 12.96 -29.40
N PRO A 314 17.49 12.22 -30.32
CA PRO A 314 18.90 11.86 -30.15
C PRO A 314 19.85 13.06 -30.24
N LYS A 315 19.35 14.23 -30.66
CA LYS A 315 20.10 15.47 -30.81
C LYS A 315 19.31 16.64 -30.25
N GLU A 316 20.01 17.58 -29.63
CA GLU A 316 19.42 18.75 -28.98
C GLU A 316 18.99 19.84 -29.96
N THR A 317 19.52 19.83 -31.19
CA THR A 317 19.24 20.86 -32.20
C THR A 317 19.11 20.23 -33.58
N SER A 318 18.09 20.66 -34.33
CA SER A 318 17.91 20.33 -35.74
C SER A 318 18.03 21.60 -36.57
N ILE A 319 18.92 21.60 -37.56
CA ILE A 319 19.12 22.72 -38.48
C ILE A 319 18.65 22.27 -39.86
N THR A 320 17.64 22.93 -40.40
CA THR A 320 17.14 22.70 -41.76
C THR A 320 17.53 23.88 -42.63
N TYR A 321 18.22 23.62 -43.74
CA TYR A 321 18.57 24.63 -44.73
C TYR A 321 18.22 24.11 -46.14
N PRO A 322 17.65 24.96 -47.01
CA PRO A 322 17.32 24.57 -48.37
C PRO A 322 18.59 24.46 -49.22
N VAL A 323 18.66 23.45 -50.10
CA VAL A 323 19.79 23.24 -51.02
C VAL A 323 19.25 22.99 -52.43
N SER A 324 19.81 23.68 -53.42
CA SER A 324 19.39 23.59 -54.82
C SER A 324 19.85 22.30 -55.52
N ASP A 325 20.95 21.68 -55.06
CA ASP A 325 21.50 20.44 -55.60
C ASP A 325 21.95 19.49 -54.47
N ARG A 326 21.64 18.20 -54.60
CA ARG A 326 21.89 17.17 -53.59
C ARG A 326 23.37 17.03 -53.26
N ASN A 327 24.23 17.21 -54.26
CA ASN A 327 25.69 17.07 -54.10
C ASN A 327 26.33 18.25 -53.36
N GLN A 328 25.63 19.37 -53.20
CA GLN A 328 26.14 20.58 -52.53
C GLN A 328 25.76 20.64 -51.05
N GLY A 329 24.83 19.79 -50.59
CA GLY A 329 24.30 19.86 -49.23
C GLY A 329 25.36 19.63 -48.15
N GLU A 330 26.24 18.64 -48.33
CA GLU A 330 27.32 18.37 -47.37
C GLU A 330 28.36 19.51 -47.33
N THR A 331 28.64 20.14 -48.47
CA THR A 331 29.58 21.27 -48.55
C THR A 331 29.02 22.52 -47.87
N VAL A 332 27.74 22.84 -48.08
CA VAL A 332 27.05 23.95 -47.40
C VAL A 332 26.98 23.71 -45.90
N TYR A 333 26.72 22.47 -45.46
CA TYR A 333 26.76 22.13 -44.03
C TYR A 333 28.12 22.40 -43.39
N GLN A 334 29.20 21.96 -44.03
CA GLN A 334 30.57 22.17 -43.53
C GLN A 334 30.94 23.64 -43.49
N GLN A 335 30.56 24.42 -44.50
CA GLN A 335 30.98 25.81 -44.63
C GLN A 335 30.11 26.79 -43.83
N SER A 336 28.82 26.52 -43.67
CA SER A 336 27.87 27.46 -43.03
C SER A 336 27.58 27.11 -41.57
N VAL A 337 27.66 25.83 -41.19
CA VAL A 337 27.30 25.37 -39.84
C VAL A 337 28.56 25.02 -39.04
N LEU A 338 29.41 24.11 -39.53
CA LEU A 338 30.61 23.66 -38.79
C LEU A 338 31.70 24.74 -38.67
N SER A 339 31.74 25.72 -39.56
CA SER A 339 32.71 26.83 -39.49
C SER A 339 32.43 27.82 -38.34
N HIS A 340 31.17 27.95 -37.92
CA HIS A 340 30.73 28.86 -36.87
C HIS A 340 30.55 28.17 -35.51
N PHE A 341 30.50 26.83 -35.49
CA PHE A 341 30.37 26.02 -34.28
C PHE A 341 31.58 25.07 -34.14
N PRO A 342 32.53 25.36 -33.23
CA PRO A 342 33.78 24.60 -33.09
C PRO A 342 33.65 23.25 -32.35
N GLU A 343 32.44 22.83 -31.96
CA GLU A 343 32.25 21.54 -31.28
C GLU A 343 32.17 20.36 -32.26
N LYS A 344 32.83 19.27 -31.87
CA LYS A 344 33.25 18.14 -32.71
C LYS A 344 32.12 17.59 -33.58
N ALA A 345 32.38 17.48 -34.88
CA ALA A 345 31.53 16.88 -35.93
C ALA A 345 31.02 15.45 -35.63
N HIS A 346 31.56 14.80 -34.59
CA HIS A 346 31.21 13.45 -34.14
C HIS A 346 29.77 13.33 -33.62
N ASP A 347 29.12 14.45 -33.32
CA ASP A 347 27.74 14.52 -32.86
C ASP A 347 26.73 15.00 -33.91
N SER A 348 27.09 15.07 -35.19
CA SER A 348 26.16 15.45 -36.25
C SER A 348 25.58 14.26 -37.00
N LEU A 349 24.26 14.24 -37.16
CA LEU A 349 23.53 13.31 -38.03
C LEU A 349 22.82 14.13 -39.10
N SER A 350 23.29 14.05 -40.35
CA SER A 350 22.67 14.72 -41.49
C SER A 350 21.71 13.76 -42.19
N TYR A 351 20.49 14.22 -42.44
CA TYR A 351 19.49 13.49 -43.23
C TYR A 351 18.98 14.40 -44.34
N LEU A 352 19.11 13.96 -45.60
CA LEU A 352 18.52 14.65 -46.74
C LEU A 352 17.06 14.22 -46.85
N THR A 353 16.14 15.15 -46.60
CA THR A 353 14.69 14.94 -46.79
C THR A 353 14.22 15.74 -48.00
N TYR A 354 13.56 15.05 -48.94
CA TYR A 354 13.03 15.64 -50.17
C TYR A 354 11.56 16.00 -49.97
N GLN A 355 11.21 17.28 -50.12
CA GLN A 355 9.82 17.66 -50.33
C GLN A 355 9.53 17.58 -51.83
N ALA A 356 8.83 16.52 -52.25
CA ALA A 356 8.22 16.49 -53.57
C ALA A 356 7.07 17.50 -53.57
N GLY A 357 7.22 18.56 -54.38
CA GLY A 357 6.15 19.50 -54.68
C GLY A 357 5.04 18.86 -55.49
#